data_AF-A0A3D0Y9Z2-F1
#
_entry.id   AF-A0A3D0Y9Z2-F1
#
_cell.length_a   1.000
_cell.length_b   1.000
_cell.length_c   1.000
_cell.angle_alpha   90.00
_cell.angle_beta   90.00
_cell.angle_gamma   90.00
#
_symmetry.space_group_name_H-M   'P 1'
#
loop_
_entity.id
_entity.type
_entity.pdbx_description
1 polymer ?
#
loop_
_entity_poly.entity_id
_entity_poly.type
_entity_poly.pdbx_seq_one_letter_code
_entity_poly.pdbx_strand_id
1 'polypeptide(L)'
;MQRVVPQRGFSLLEMIIVLIILSVLSIIVIPIFLNEKEEIKELTHNTNIRLLKVNAKRYLVSENVSLPQTDIIQGMYDKGYISEIPENPLKTGDYIVAVDINGNITVTLEIQ
;
A
#
# COMPACT_ATOMS: atom_id res chain seq x y z
N MET A 1 -11.38 -35.91 59.55
CA MET A 1 -11.54 -36.64 58.26
C MET A 1 -11.70 -35.60 57.15
N GLN A 2 -10.70 -35.44 56.28
CA GLN A 2 -10.77 -34.50 55.14
C GLN A 2 -11.55 -35.15 54.00
N ARG A 3 -12.65 -34.52 53.61
CA ARG A 3 -13.52 -34.98 52.52
C ARG A 3 -12.92 -34.51 51.20
N VAL A 4 -12.39 -35.44 50.40
CA VAL A 4 -11.88 -35.15 49.05
C VAL A 4 -13.09 -34.96 48.14
N VAL A 5 -13.20 -33.79 47.53
CA VAL A 5 -14.29 -33.47 46.59
C VAL A 5 -13.88 -33.96 45.21
N PRO A 6 -14.67 -34.81 44.53
CA PRO A 6 -14.31 -35.31 43.22
C PRO A 6 -14.33 -34.16 42.19
N GLN A 7 -13.24 -33.98 41.47
CA GLN A 7 -13.15 -33.07 40.33
C GLN A 7 -13.96 -33.67 39.18
N ARG A 8 -15.06 -33.03 38.80
CA ARG A 8 -15.87 -33.44 37.65
C ARG A 8 -15.16 -32.96 36.39
N GLY A 9 -14.67 -33.90 35.58
CA GLY A 9 -14.08 -33.63 34.27
C GLY A 9 -15.16 -33.29 33.22
N PHE A 10 -14.74 -32.61 32.15
CA PHE A 10 -15.57 -32.24 31.01
C PHE A 10 -16.26 -33.47 30.37
N SER A 11 -17.51 -33.31 29.94
CA SER A 11 -18.24 -34.35 29.22
C SER A 11 -17.84 -34.38 27.74
N LEU A 12 -17.77 -35.58 27.14
CA LEU A 12 -17.60 -35.73 25.69
C LEU A 12 -18.73 -35.02 24.92
N LEU A 13 -19.94 -35.03 25.48
CA LEU A 13 -21.10 -34.38 24.89
C LEU A 13 -20.93 -32.86 24.83
N GLU A 14 -20.33 -32.25 25.85
CA GLU A 14 -20.04 -30.80 25.85
C GLU A 14 -19.08 -30.46 24.72
N MET A 15 -18.06 -31.28 24.49
CA MET A 15 -17.08 -30.98 23.44
C MET A 15 -17.67 -31.18 22.03
N ILE A 16 -18.58 -32.14 21.85
CA ILE A 16 -19.32 -32.30 20.58
C ILE A 16 -20.18 -31.08 20.27
N ILE A 17 -20.91 -30.57 21.27
CA ILE A 17 -21.76 -29.37 21.10
C ILE A 17 -20.89 -28.14 20.76
N VAL A 18 -19.76 -27.97 21.45
CA VAL A 18 -18.83 -26.87 21.19
C VAL A 18 -18.28 -26.95 19.76
N LEU A 19 -17.90 -28.13 19.28
CA LEU A 19 -17.42 -28.31 17.90
C LEU A 19 -18.50 -27.95 16.87
N ILE A 20 -19.75 -28.35 17.10
CA ILE A 20 -20.87 -28.01 16.21
C ILE A 20 -21.05 -26.48 16.11
N ILE A 21 -21.04 -25.79 17.26
CA ILE A 21 -21.19 -24.33 17.29
C ILE A 21 -20.00 -23.64 16.62
N LEU A 22 -18.77 -24.11 16.87
CA LEU A 22 -17.55 -23.59 16.24
C LEU A 22 -17.54 -23.79 14.73
N SER A 23 -18.03 -24.92 14.22
CA SER A 23 -18.17 -25.17 12.79
C SER A 23 -19.12 -24.17 12.13
N VAL A 24 -20.27 -23.88 12.76
CA VAL A 24 -21.24 -22.91 12.23
C VAL A 24 -20.67 -21.48 12.25
N LEU A 25 -20.02 -21.10 13.35
CA LEU A 25 -19.39 -19.78 13.47
C LEU A 25 -18.26 -19.57 12.45
N SER A 26 -17.47 -20.62 12.18
CA SER A 26 -16.32 -20.52 11.27
C SER A 26 -16.69 -20.11 9.85
N ILE A 27 -17.92 -20.42 9.40
CA ILE A 27 -18.43 -20.04 8.07
C ILE A 27 -18.61 -18.52 7.95
N ILE A 28 -18.98 -17.85 9.04
CA ILE A 28 -19.31 -16.41 9.06
C ILE A 28 -18.08 -15.55 9.40
N VAL A 29 -17.08 -16.15 10.07
CA VAL A 29 -15.96 -15.45 10.72
C VAL A 29 -14.95 -14.82 9.76
N ILE A 30 -14.91 -15.19 8.48
CA ILE A 30 -13.90 -14.65 7.54
C ILE A 30 -14.56 -13.62 6.60
N PRO A 31 -14.59 -12.32 6.96
CA PRO A 31 -14.84 -11.29 5.97
C PRO A 31 -13.64 -11.23 5.03
N ILE A 32 -13.90 -11.54 3.76
CA ILE A 32 -12.89 -11.63 2.71
C ILE A 32 -12.74 -10.26 2.06
N PHE A 33 -11.66 -9.54 2.37
CA PHE A 33 -11.25 -8.30 1.68
C PHE A 33 -10.72 -8.60 0.27
N LEU A 34 -11.54 -9.22 -0.58
CA LEU A 34 -11.12 -9.64 -1.93
C LEU A 34 -11.22 -8.53 -2.98
N ASN A 35 -12.03 -7.50 -2.73
CA ASN A 35 -12.42 -6.53 -3.77
C ASN A 35 -11.65 -5.20 -3.73
N GLU A 36 -10.85 -4.93 -2.70
CA GLU A 36 -10.13 -3.64 -2.57
C GLU A 36 -8.87 -3.56 -3.45
N LYS A 37 -8.55 -4.60 -4.22
CA LYS A 37 -7.26 -4.66 -4.93
C LYS A 37 -7.13 -3.64 -6.06
N GLU A 38 -8.21 -3.25 -6.72
CA GLU A 38 -8.14 -2.28 -7.82
C GLU A 38 -8.18 -0.85 -7.30
N GLU A 39 -9.08 -0.54 -6.37
CA GLU A 39 -9.16 0.76 -5.71
C GLU A 39 -7.86 1.09 -4.97
N ILE A 40 -7.25 0.12 -4.27
CA ILE A 40 -5.96 0.30 -3.60
C ILE A 40 -4.84 0.58 -4.62
N LYS A 41 -4.86 -0.06 -5.80
CA LYS A 41 -3.87 0.20 -6.85
C LYS A 41 -4.01 1.61 -7.40
N GLU A 42 -5.22 2.07 -7.70
CA GLU A 42 -5.46 3.44 -8.17
C GLU A 42 -5.11 4.48 -7.10
N LEU A 43 -5.48 4.23 -5.84
CA LEU A 43 -5.15 5.10 -4.72
C LEU A 43 -3.64 5.18 -4.48
N THR A 44 -2.93 4.04 -4.55
CA THR A 44 -1.47 3.98 -4.45
C THR A 44 -0.83 4.72 -5.62
N HIS A 45 -1.33 4.54 -6.84
CA HIS A 45 -0.84 5.23 -8.03
C HIS A 45 -0.97 6.75 -7.91
N ASN A 46 -2.15 7.24 -7.50
CA ASN A 46 -2.41 8.66 -7.29
C ASN A 46 -1.55 9.24 -6.16
N THR A 47 -1.33 8.47 -5.09
CA THR A 47 -0.45 8.85 -3.98
C THR A 47 1.00 8.98 -4.44
N ASN A 48 1.50 8.01 -5.21
CA ASN A 48 2.85 8.05 -5.78
C ASN A 48 3.04 9.28 -6.67
N ILE A 49 2.10 9.58 -7.59
CA ILE A 49 2.13 10.80 -8.41
C ILE A 49 2.19 12.04 -7.53
N ARG A 50 1.37 12.11 -6.48
CA ARG A 50 1.33 13.27 -5.59
C ARG A 50 2.66 13.47 -4.87
N LEU A 51 3.25 12.39 -4.33
CA LEU A 51 4.55 12.44 -3.67
C LEU A 51 5.65 12.88 -4.63
N LEU A 52 5.70 12.29 -5.83
CA LEU A 52 6.64 12.67 -6.88
C LEU A 52 6.52 14.15 -7.23
N LYS A 53 5.30 14.68 -7.43
CA LYS A 53 5.08 16.12 -7.70
C LYS A 53 5.56 17.02 -6.57
N VAL A 54 5.30 16.65 -5.31
CA VAL A 54 5.72 17.44 -4.14
C VAL A 54 7.24 17.46 -4.02
N ASN A 55 7.89 16.32 -4.15
CA ASN A 55 9.35 16.23 -4.10
C ASN A 55 9.98 16.93 -5.30
N ALA A 56 9.39 16.82 -6.48
CA ALA A 56 9.86 17.46 -7.70
C ALA A 56 9.80 18.99 -7.57
N LYS A 57 8.72 19.52 -6.98
CA LYS A 57 8.62 20.94 -6.70
C LYS A 57 9.71 21.41 -5.73
N ARG A 58 10.02 20.61 -4.71
CA ARG A 58 11.12 20.91 -3.78
C ARG A 58 12.47 20.92 -4.49
N TYR A 59 12.72 19.93 -5.36
CA TYR A 59 13.92 19.86 -6.18
C TYR A 59 14.07 21.09 -7.10
N LEU A 60 13.01 21.48 -7.81
CA LEU A 60 13.05 22.65 -8.69
C LEU A 60 13.32 23.97 -7.94
N VAL A 61 12.73 24.14 -6.75
CA VAL A 61 12.91 25.34 -5.93
C VAL A 61 14.31 25.44 -5.33
N SER A 62 14.90 24.30 -4.95
CA SER A 62 16.21 24.24 -4.30
C SER A 62 17.37 24.31 -5.30
N GLU A 63 17.25 23.64 -6.44
CA GLU A 63 18.35 23.45 -7.38
C GLU A 63 18.35 24.45 -8.56
N ASN A 64 17.39 25.39 -8.61
CA ASN A 64 17.25 26.37 -9.71
C ASN A 64 17.45 25.74 -11.10
N VAL A 65 16.77 24.61 -11.31
CA VAL A 65 16.94 23.77 -12.50
C VAL A 65 16.53 24.53 -13.76
N SER A 66 17.37 24.45 -14.81
CA SER A 66 17.03 25.02 -16.11
C SER A 66 15.87 24.24 -16.74
N LEU A 67 14.77 24.93 -16.98
CA LEU A 67 13.59 24.38 -17.67
C LEU A 67 13.82 24.39 -19.20
N PRO A 68 13.22 23.48 -19.97
CA PRO A 68 12.44 22.30 -19.56
C PRO A 68 13.32 21.05 -19.36
N GLN A 69 12.91 20.13 -18.49
CA GLN A 69 13.53 18.80 -18.34
C GLN A 69 12.50 17.70 -18.55
N THR A 70 12.83 16.73 -19.40
CA THR A 70 11.96 15.62 -19.77
C THR A 70 11.92 14.52 -18.70
N ASP A 71 13.00 14.36 -17.94
CA ASP A 71 13.08 13.45 -16.80
C ASP A 71 13.97 14.05 -15.70
N ILE A 72 13.39 14.23 -14.51
CA ILE A 72 14.11 14.68 -13.31
C ILE A 72 14.17 13.63 -12.20
N ILE A 73 13.56 12.44 -12.38
CA ILE A 73 13.50 11.41 -11.34
C ILE A 73 14.89 10.98 -10.89
N GLN A 74 15.81 10.77 -11.85
CA GLN A 74 17.20 10.39 -11.54
C GLN A 74 17.91 11.49 -10.74
N GLY A 75 17.75 12.76 -11.15
CA GLY A 75 18.33 13.89 -10.42
C GLY A 75 17.75 14.07 -9.01
N MET A 76 16.48 13.69 -8.81
CA MET A 76 15.84 13.69 -7.49
C MET A 76 16.34 12.55 -6.60
N TYR A 77 16.66 11.38 -7.18
CA TYR A 77 17.25 10.26 -6.48
C TYR A 77 18.70 10.57 -6.07
N ASP A 78 19.53 11.01 -7.01
CA ASP A 78 20.94 11.34 -6.77
C ASP A 78 21.13 12.43 -5.71
N LYS A 79 20.22 13.42 -5.67
CA LYS A 79 20.26 14.50 -4.67
C LYS A 79 19.46 14.20 -3.40
N GLY A 80 18.89 13.00 -3.26
CA GLY A 80 18.22 12.55 -2.03
C GLY A 80 16.86 13.19 -1.75
N TYR A 81 16.19 13.76 -2.75
CA TYR A 81 14.82 14.27 -2.64
C TYR A 81 13.77 13.14 -2.68
N ILE A 82 14.16 11.97 -3.17
CA ILE A 82 13.39 10.73 -3.11
C ILE A 82 14.34 9.60 -2.68
N SER A 83 13.93 8.78 -1.71
CA SER A 83 14.73 7.65 -1.21
C SER A 83 14.74 6.43 -2.14
N GLU A 84 13.67 6.23 -2.90
CA GLU A 84 13.50 5.12 -3.84
C GLU A 84 12.53 5.53 -4.95
N ILE A 85 12.81 5.10 -6.19
CA ILE A 85 11.90 5.35 -7.31
C ILE A 85 10.68 4.41 -7.11
N PRO A 86 9.47 4.96 -6.87
CA PRO A 86 8.32 4.11 -6.57
C PRO A 86 7.94 3.27 -7.79
N GLU A 87 7.66 1.98 -7.59
CA GLU A 87 7.15 1.11 -8.65
C GLU A 87 5.66 1.41 -8.91
N ASN A 88 5.23 1.35 -10.17
CA ASN A 88 3.84 1.59 -10.52
C ASN A 88 2.94 0.37 -10.18
N PRO A 89 1.95 0.51 -9.28
CA PRO A 89 1.07 -0.60 -8.89
C PRO A 89 0.14 -1.09 -10.02
N LEU A 90 0.05 -0.32 -11.12
CA LEU A 90 -0.71 -0.69 -12.34
C LEU A 90 0.13 -1.52 -13.34
N LYS A 91 1.43 -1.72 -13.08
CA LYS A 91 2.38 -2.45 -13.97
C LYS A 91 2.36 -1.97 -15.43
N THR A 92 1.96 -0.73 -15.67
CA THR A 92 1.84 -0.13 -17.01
C THR A 92 3.13 0.59 -17.45
N GLY A 93 4.21 0.44 -16.67
CA GLY A 93 5.53 1.06 -16.88
C GLY A 93 5.92 2.03 -15.77
N ASP A 94 7.15 2.56 -15.87
CA ASP A 94 7.80 3.36 -14.84
C ASP A 94 7.29 4.81 -14.81
N TYR A 95 7.43 5.48 -13.67
CA TYR A 95 7.10 6.90 -13.56
C TYR A 95 8.17 7.75 -14.22
N ILE A 96 7.75 8.73 -15.01
CA ILE A 96 8.59 9.82 -15.53
C ILE A 96 8.04 11.13 -14.96
N VAL A 97 8.91 11.94 -14.38
CA VAL A 97 8.58 13.30 -13.94
C VAL A 97 9.17 14.28 -14.93
N ALA A 98 8.30 14.87 -15.76
CA ALA A 98 8.66 15.91 -16.70
C ALA A 98 8.28 17.30 -16.15
N VAL A 99 9.09 18.31 -16.47
CA VAL A 99 8.86 19.69 -16.07
C VAL A 99 8.82 20.59 -17.31
N ASP A 100 7.67 21.22 -17.51
CA ASP A 100 7.42 22.13 -18.63
C ASP A 100 8.10 23.50 -18.43
N ILE A 101 8.23 24.28 -19.51
CA ILE A 101 8.82 25.63 -19.51
C ILE A 101 8.15 26.60 -18.53
N ASN A 102 6.91 26.31 -18.13
CA ASN A 102 6.14 27.08 -17.17
C ASN A 102 6.37 26.66 -15.70
N GLY A 103 7.26 25.70 -15.44
CA GLY A 103 7.50 25.12 -14.12
C GLY A 103 6.39 24.17 -13.65
N ASN A 104 5.53 23.73 -14.57
CA ASN A 104 4.48 22.76 -14.26
C ASN A 104 5.04 21.33 -14.29
N ILE A 105 4.73 20.55 -13.26
CA ILE A 105 5.27 19.21 -13.06
C ILE A 105 4.22 18.20 -13.53
N THR A 106 4.53 17.53 -14.63
CA THR A 106 3.69 16.48 -15.19
C THR A 106 4.35 15.14 -14.88
N VAL A 107 3.61 14.26 -14.19
CA VAL A 107 4.06 12.89 -13.96
C VAL A 107 3.30 12.02 -14.93
N THR A 108 4.01 11.47 -15.90
CA THR A 108 3.48 10.54 -16.89
C THR A 108 4.06 9.16 -16.64
N LEU A 109 3.29 8.13 -16.99
CA LEU A 109 3.80 6.77 -17.06
C LEU A 109 4.47 6.57 -18.41
N GLU A 110 5.66 5.98 -18.43
CA GLU A 110 6.21 5.44 -19.67
C GLU A 110 5.37 4.24 -20.08
N ILE A 111 4.62 4.33 -21.18
CA ILE A 111 4.01 3.16 -21.80
C ILE A 111 5.10 2.43 -22.59
N GLN A 112 5.44 1.20 -22.18
CA GLN A 112 6.18 0.25 -23.04
C GLN A 112 5.31 -0.19 -24.22
#